data_AF-A0A2N1TNG0-F1
#
_entry.id   AF-A0A2N1TNG0-F1
#
_cell.length_a   1.000
_cell.length_b   1.000
_cell.length_c   1.000
_cell.angle_alpha   90.00
_cell.angle_beta   90.00
_cell.angle_gamma   90.00
#
_symmetry.space_group_name_H-M   'P 1'
#
loop_
_entity.id
_entity.type
_entity.pdbx_description
1 polymer ?
#
loop_
_entity_poly.entity_id
_entity_poly.type
_entity_poly.pdbx_seq_one_letter_code
_entity_poly.pdbx_strand_id
1 'polypeptide(L)'
;MVQVDIVWSYAFGATLAASAARQLKDEVKPFDNKYYTYILLFLSILFAPSGLYLLWQFPNWETMQVATCHGDIPAWLVVIFGITNITQGILGYWVTWKLIRKKNFYGAYVNWIVAWIIFWSILVMGWDTTGWQRFLYDSTMNNGVLWQPGMHMGLNFFTSNVFMTLVGMGVFIAPALSIPIALWIREGAKADPLISADRIPSFLMLMIYCAIGSFGITLALAILNGLLVFFIRDALGSVGLAYLIGLPLFWVLVYFLLLKRGRPLYAYAKLFFIEEPK
;
A
#
# COMPACT_ATOMS: atom_id res chain seq x y z
N MET A 1 7.92 -3.76 -10.04
CA MET A 1 7.12 -4.19 -8.90
C MET A 1 7.98 -4.54 -7.69
N VAL A 2 9.14 -5.20 -7.84
CA VAL A 2 10.11 -5.45 -6.74
C VAL A 2 10.36 -4.24 -5.82
N GLN A 3 10.59 -3.04 -6.39
CA GLN A 3 10.79 -1.80 -5.62
C GLN A 3 9.52 -1.32 -4.90
N VAL A 4 8.36 -1.60 -5.48
CA VAL A 4 7.05 -1.13 -5.04
C VAL A 4 6.55 -1.99 -3.87
N ASP A 5 6.84 -3.29 -3.92
CA ASP A 5 6.46 -4.29 -2.92
C ASP A 5 7.03 -4.03 -1.53
N ILE A 6 8.22 -3.41 -1.45
CA ILE A 6 8.84 -2.93 -0.21
C ILE A 6 7.88 -1.97 0.50
N VAL A 7 7.35 -0.98 -0.23
CA VAL A 7 6.41 0.01 0.30
C VAL A 7 5.04 -0.62 0.55
N TRP A 8 4.62 -1.54 -0.33
CA TRP A 8 3.36 -2.24 -0.18
C TRP A 8 3.30 -3.07 1.10
N SER A 9 4.37 -3.80 1.38
CA SER A 9 4.55 -4.59 2.60
C SER A 9 4.44 -3.72 3.84
N TYR A 10 5.16 -2.58 3.86
CA TYR A 10 5.05 -1.59 4.93
C TYR A 10 3.61 -1.14 5.10
N ALA A 11 2.92 -0.83 4.01
CA ALA A 11 1.55 -0.38 4.02
C ALA A 11 0.61 -1.42 4.65
N PHE A 12 0.77 -2.71 4.34
CA PHE A 12 0.00 -3.79 4.98
C PHE A 12 0.23 -3.87 6.49
N GLY A 13 1.50 -3.89 6.91
CA GLY A 13 1.84 -3.93 8.33
C GLY A 13 1.29 -2.72 9.09
N ALA A 14 1.39 -1.53 8.48
CA ALA A 14 0.87 -0.30 9.05
C ALA A 14 -0.67 -0.29 9.13
N THR A 15 -1.38 -0.74 8.10
CA THR A 15 -2.84 -0.81 8.07
C THR A 15 -3.37 -1.81 9.11
N LEU A 16 -2.79 -3.02 9.18
CA LEU A 16 -3.19 -4.06 10.14
C LEU A 16 -2.89 -3.65 11.59
N ALA A 17 -1.77 -2.97 11.83
CA ALA A 17 -1.48 -2.42 13.16
C ALA A 17 -2.50 -1.33 13.56
N ALA A 18 -2.85 -0.43 12.62
CA ALA A 18 -3.78 0.66 12.88
C ALA A 18 -5.20 0.15 13.18
N SER A 19 -5.63 -0.95 12.55
CA SER A 19 -6.93 -1.56 12.82
C SER A 19 -7.01 -2.22 14.20
N ALA A 20 -5.88 -2.67 14.76
CA ALA A 20 -5.75 -3.17 16.12
C ALA A 20 -5.37 -2.09 17.15
N ALA A 21 -5.50 -0.80 16.81
CA ALA A 21 -4.99 0.29 17.65
C ALA A 21 -5.49 0.27 19.10
N ARG A 22 -6.76 -0.08 19.33
CA ARG A 22 -7.31 -0.11 20.69
C ARG A 22 -6.76 -1.23 21.55
N GLN A 23 -6.41 -2.36 20.95
CA GLN A 23 -5.84 -3.51 21.65
C GLN A 23 -4.34 -3.33 21.85
N LEU A 24 -3.67 -2.69 20.89
CA LEU A 24 -2.23 -2.41 20.95
C LEU A 24 -1.88 -1.18 21.82
N LYS A 25 -2.84 -0.34 22.20
CA LYS A 25 -2.60 0.89 22.98
C LYS A 25 -1.89 0.61 24.31
N ASP A 26 -2.27 -0.49 24.97
CA ASP A 26 -1.75 -0.88 26.28
C ASP A 26 -0.69 -2.00 26.20
N GLU A 27 -0.46 -2.57 25.01
CA GLU A 27 0.53 -3.62 24.79
C GLU A 27 1.97 -3.09 24.89
N VAL A 28 2.74 -3.61 25.85
CA VAL A 28 4.13 -3.17 26.12
C VAL A 28 5.11 -3.86 25.19
N LYS A 29 4.84 -5.13 24.83
CA LYS A 29 5.74 -5.92 23.98
C LYS A 29 5.23 -5.90 22.53
N PRO A 30 5.89 -5.15 21.63
CA PRO A 30 5.41 -5.01 20.25
C PRO A 30 5.37 -6.34 19.50
N PHE A 31 6.25 -7.29 19.81
CA PHE A 31 6.42 -8.53 19.03
C PHE A 31 5.88 -9.78 19.73
N ASP A 32 5.21 -9.63 20.87
CA ASP A 32 4.70 -10.73 21.70
C ASP A 32 3.19 -10.59 21.88
N ASN A 33 2.45 -10.56 20.76
CA ASN A 33 1.00 -10.49 20.76
C ASN A 33 0.40 -11.09 19.48
N LYS A 34 -0.88 -11.47 19.55
CA LYS A 34 -1.59 -12.14 18.45
C LYS A 34 -1.68 -11.33 17.16
N TYR A 35 -1.70 -10.00 17.24
CA TYR A 35 -1.82 -9.13 16.07
C TYR A 35 -0.53 -9.12 15.26
N TYR A 36 0.62 -9.00 15.95
CA TYR A 36 1.92 -9.14 15.32
C TYR A 36 2.11 -10.53 14.72
N THR A 37 1.77 -11.60 15.45
CA THR A 37 1.85 -12.98 14.95
C THR A 37 1.02 -13.15 13.69
N TYR A 38 -0.21 -12.62 13.66
CA TYR A 38 -1.04 -12.65 12.44
C TYR A 38 -0.37 -11.93 11.27
N ILE A 39 0.16 -10.72 11.48
CA ILE A 39 0.84 -9.94 10.45
C ILE A 39 2.07 -10.71 9.92
N LEU A 40 2.87 -11.30 10.80
CA LEU A 40 4.04 -12.08 10.41
C LEU A 40 3.64 -13.28 9.56
N LEU A 41 2.60 -14.02 9.95
CA LEU A 41 2.08 -15.15 9.18
C LEU A 41 1.50 -14.71 7.84
N PHE A 42 0.71 -13.64 7.80
CA PHE A 42 0.19 -13.06 6.57
C PHE A 42 1.31 -12.70 5.60
N LEU A 43 2.34 -12.00 6.07
CA LEU A 43 3.49 -11.61 5.24
C LEU A 43 4.29 -12.82 4.76
N SER A 44 4.55 -13.78 5.64
CA SER A 44 5.45 -14.92 5.35
C SER A 44 4.78 -16.01 4.52
N ILE A 45 3.48 -16.24 4.68
CA ILE A 45 2.75 -17.36 4.05
C ILE A 45 2.02 -16.90 2.80
N LEU A 46 1.52 -15.66 2.76
CA LEU A 46 0.71 -15.18 1.64
C LEU A 46 1.47 -14.14 0.82
N PHE A 47 1.86 -13.02 1.43
CA PHE A 47 2.33 -11.87 0.66
C PHE A 47 3.70 -12.11 0.01
N ALA A 48 4.73 -12.48 0.78
CA ALA A 48 6.06 -12.70 0.22
C ALA A 48 6.09 -13.86 -0.80
N PRO A 49 5.44 -15.01 -0.57
CA PRO A 49 5.32 -16.06 -1.59
C PRO A 49 4.59 -15.60 -2.86
N SER A 50 3.55 -14.76 -2.75
CA SER A 50 2.88 -14.21 -3.93
C SER A 50 3.80 -13.32 -4.78
N GLY A 51 4.60 -12.45 -4.14
CA GLY A 51 5.59 -11.64 -4.85
C GLY A 51 6.64 -12.50 -5.53
N LEU A 52 7.17 -13.52 -4.85
CA LEU A 52 8.12 -14.46 -5.43
C LEU A 52 7.53 -15.23 -6.63
N TYR A 53 6.26 -15.61 -6.55
CA TYR A 53 5.56 -16.21 -7.68
C TYR A 53 5.46 -15.23 -8.86
N LEU A 54 5.08 -13.98 -8.63
CA LEU A 54 5.01 -12.97 -9.70
C LEU A 54 6.38 -12.72 -10.33
N LEU A 55 7.43 -12.65 -9.51
CA LEU A 55 8.81 -12.50 -9.98
C LEU A 55 9.24 -13.66 -10.88
N TRP A 56 8.80 -14.87 -10.56
CA TRP A 56 9.15 -16.04 -11.34
C TRP A 56 8.25 -16.21 -12.57
N GLN A 57 6.96 -15.91 -12.48
CA GLN A 57 6.02 -16.10 -13.58
C GLN A 57 6.11 -14.96 -14.61
N PHE A 58 6.39 -13.74 -14.16
CA PHE A 58 6.43 -12.53 -15.00
C PHE A 58 7.69 -11.69 -14.67
N PRO A 59 8.91 -12.22 -14.92
CA PRO A 59 10.15 -11.58 -14.48
C PRO A 59 10.32 -10.16 -15.01
N ASN A 60 9.90 -9.91 -16.24
CA ASN A 60 9.90 -8.59 -16.84
C ASN A 60 8.89 -7.67 -16.16
N TRP A 61 7.62 -8.07 -16.02
CA TRP A 61 6.62 -7.22 -15.36
C TRP A 61 7.00 -6.91 -13.91
N GLU A 62 7.40 -7.93 -13.16
CA GLU A 62 7.72 -7.79 -11.74
C GLU A 62 8.94 -6.89 -11.51
N THR A 63 9.87 -6.82 -12.47
CA THR A 63 11.03 -5.91 -12.39
C THR A 63 10.78 -4.53 -12.99
N MET A 64 9.53 -4.14 -13.28
CA MET A 64 9.21 -2.91 -14.04
C MET A 64 9.89 -2.88 -15.42
N GLN A 65 9.88 -4.02 -16.11
CA GLN A 65 10.42 -4.22 -17.45
C GLN A 65 11.96 -4.05 -17.55
N VAL A 66 12.69 -4.22 -16.44
CA VAL A 66 14.15 -4.13 -16.40
C VAL A 66 14.81 -5.47 -16.74
N ALA A 67 14.34 -6.56 -16.14
CA ALA A 67 14.78 -7.90 -16.51
C ALA A 67 14.04 -8.34 -17.78
N THR A 68 14.77 -8.94 -18.71
CA THR A 68 14.20 -9.48 -19.96
C THR A 68 13.92 -10.97 -19.84
N CYS A 69 14.67 -11.66 -18.97
CA CYS A 69 14.53 -13.07 -18.68
C CYS A 69 14.94 -13.38 -17.22
N HIS A 70 14.72 -14.63 -16.77
CA HIS A 70 15.15 -15.07 -15.44
C HIS A 70 16.66 -14.97 -15.22
N GLY A 71 17.45 -15.14 -16.28
CA GLY A 71 18.92 -15.05 -16.21
C GLY A 71 19.42 -13.67 -15.81
N ASP A 72 18.61 -12.62 -16.00
CA ASP A 72 18.96 -11.24 -15.62
C ASP A 72 18.76 -10.97 -14.13
N ILE A 73 18.09 -11.87 -13.41
CA ILE A 73 17.72 -11.70 -12.00
C ILE A 73 18.69 -12.54 -11.15
N PRO A 74 19.66 -11.92 -10.48
CA PRO A 74 20.59 -12.67 -9.66
C PRO A 74 19.89 -13.25 -8.43
N ALA A 75 20.26 -14.46 -8.02
CA ALA A 75 19.61 -15.17 -6.91
C ALA A 75 19.59 -14.37 -5.59
N TRP A 76 20.65 -13.60 -5.30
CA TRP A 76 20.69 -12.76 -4.11
C TRP A 76 19.58 -11.69 -4.11
N LEU A 77 19.18 -11.17 -5.27
CA LEU A 77 18.12 -10.18 -5.38
C LEU A 77 16.76 -10.81 -5.05
N VAL A 78 16.53 -12.05 -5.51
CA VAL A 78 15.32 -12.83 -5.18
C VAL A 78 15.22 -13.06 -3.66
N VAL A 79 16.34 -13.42 -3.03
CA VAL A 79 16.41 -13.64 -1.57
C VAL A 79 16.13 -12.35 -0.81
N ILE A 80 16.80 -11.25 -1.18
CA ILE A 80 16.58 -9.94 -0.56
C ILE A 80 15.13 -9.51 -0.74
N PHE A 81 14.55 -9.68 -1.93
CA PHE A 81 13.16 -9.33 -2.21
C PHE A 81 12.18 -10.03 -1.25
N GLY A 82 12.31 -11.35 -1.08
CA GLY A 82 11.50 -12.10 -0.11
C GLY A 82 11.68 -11.63 1.33
N ILE A 83 12.92 -11.37 1.75
CA ILE A 83 13.23 -10.84 3.10
C ILE A 83 12.63 -9.44 3.28
N THR A 84 12.73 -8.57 2.28
CA THR A 84 12.23 -7.19 2.35
C THR A 84 10.72 -7.17 2.48
N ASN A 85 10.00 -8.06 1.79
CA ASN A 85 8.54 -8.09 1.89
C ASN A 85 8.05 -8.42 3.32
N ILE A 86 8.81 -9.21 4.08
CA ILE A 86 8.49 -9.50 5.48
C ILE A 86 8.96 -8.36 6.39
N THR A 87 10.23 -7.99 6.28
CA THR A 87 10.86 -7.00 7.19
C THR A 87 10.25 -5.62 7.08
N GLN A 88 9.82 -5.18 5.89
CA GLN A 88 9.16 -3.89 5.71
C GLN A 88 7.75 -3.88 6.29
N GLY A 89 7.02 -5.00 6.21
CA GLY A 89 5.75 -5.13 6.91
C GLY A 89 5.90 -5.11 8.43
N ILE A 90 6.96 -5.74 8.97
CA ILE A 90 7.32 -5.62 10.39
C ILE A 90 7.62 -4.15 10.76
N LEU A 91 8.36 -3.44 9.91
CA LEU A 91 8.66 -2.02 10.12
C LEU A 91 7.38 -1.16 10.13
N GLY A 92 6.49 -1.36 9.16
CA GLY A 92 5.19 -0.67 9.09
C GLY A 92 4.35 -0.91 10.34
N TYR A 93 4.30 -2.15 10.81
CA TYR A 93 3.66 -2.51 12.08
C TYR A 93 4.30 -1.76 13.26
N TRP A 94 5.63 -1.79 13.38
CA TRP A 94 6.33 -1.22 14.52
C TRP A 94 6.21 0.31 14.60
N VAL A 95 6.30 1.01 13.46
CA VAL A 95 6.10 2.46 13.41
C VAL A 95 4.68 2.80 13.82
N THR A 96 3.68 2.08 13.31
CA THR A 96 2.28 2.27 13.71
C THR A 96 2.05 1.97 15.19
N TRP A 97 2.62 0.88 15.73
CA TRP A 97 2.58 0.56 17.15
C TRP A 97 3.15 1.70 18.00
N LYS A 98 4.29 2.29 17.62
CA LYS A 98 4.85 3.46 18.32
C LYS A 98 3.90 4.66 18.35
N LEU A 99 3.19 4.92 17.26
CA LEU A 99 2.19 6.00 17.19
C LEU A 99 1.00 5.70 18.09
N ILE A 100 0.52 4.46 18.08
CA ILE A 100 -0.57 3.97 18.94
C ILE A 100 -0.20 4.09 20.43
N ARG A 101 1.02 3.69 20.83
CA ARG A 101 1.54 3.82 22.20
C ARG A 101 1.61 5.26 22.69
N LYS A 102 1.79 6.21 21.78
CA LYS A 102 1.72 7.66 22.06
C LYS A 102 0.29 8.20 22.05
N LYS A 103 -0.73 7.33 22.04
CA LYS A 103 -2.15 7.67 21.91
C LYS A 103 -2.49 8.44 20.62
N ASN A 104 -1.58 8.47 19.64
CA ASN A 104 -1.77 9.18 18.38
C ASN A 104 -2.41 8.25 17.34
N PHE A 105 -3.69 7.95 17.56
CA PHE A 105 -4.44 7.09 16.65
C PHE A 105 -4.54 7.73 15.26
N TYR A 106 -4.75 9.03 15.16
CA TYR A 106 -4.77 9.67 13.85
C TYR A 106 -3.44 9.51 13.11
N GLY A 107 -2.31 9.70 13.78
CA GLY A 107 -0.99 9.48 13.20
C GLY A 107 -0.79 8.05 12.68
N ALA A 108 -1.29 7.05 13.41
CA ALA A 108 -1.27 5.65 12.96
C ALA A 108 -2.05 5.45 11.64
N TYR A 109 -3.19 6.11 11.47
CA TYR A 109 -3.96 6.05 10.22
C TYR A 109 -3.31 6.83 9.09
N VAL A 110 -2.76 8.01 9.38
CA VAL A 110 -1.97 8.78 8.39
C VAL A 110 -0.77 7.98 7.91
N ASN A 111 -0.10 7.22 8.79
CA ASN A 111 1.07 6.41 8.43
C ASN A 111 0.76 5.43 7.30
N TRP A 112 -0.31 4.64 7.40
CA TRP A 112 -0.66 3.70 6.34
C TRP A 112 -1.21 4.42 5.10
N ILE A 113 -2.03 5.47 5.25
CA ILE A 113 -2.54 6.25 4.11
C ILE A 113 -1.38 6.80 3.26
N VAL A 114 -0.38 7.39 3.90
CA VAL A 114 0.83 7.90 3.24
C VAL A 114 1.60 6.77 2.57
N ALA A 115 1.78 5.62 3.23
CA ALA A 115 2.44 4.47 2.64
C ALA A 115 1.75 3.98 1.35
N TRP A 116 0.41 3.90 1.35
CA TRP A 116 -0.37 3.53 0.16
C TRP A 116 -0.28 4.59 -0.95
N ILE A 117 -0.26 5.90 -0.61
CA ILE A 117 -0.04 6.95 -1.61
C ILE A 117 1.34 6.80 -2.26
N ILE A 118 2.38 6.51 -1.48
CA ILE A 118 3.74 6.30 -2.00
C ILE A 118 3.77 5.06 -2.90
N PHE A 119 3.18 3.94 -2.44
CA PHE A 119 3.04 2.71 -3.24
C PHE A 119 2.43 3.00 -4.61
N TRP A 120 1.25 3.62 -4.66
CA TRP A 120 0.60 3.95 -5.92
C TRP A 120 1.38 4.98 -6.75
N SER A 121 2.04 5.93 -6.09
CA SER A 121 2.85 6.96 -6.76
C SER A 121 4.02 6.34 -7.54
N ILE A 122 4.66 5.31 -6.98
CA ILE A 122 5.73 4.58 -7.67
C ILE A 122 5.15 3.82 -8.88
N LEU A 123 3.95 3.24 -8.77
CA LEU A 123 3.30 2.59 -9.91
C LEU A 123 2.90 3.56 -11.01
N VAL A 124 2.36 4.72 -10.66
CA VAL A 124 1.93 5.73 -11.64
C VAL A 124 3.14 6.33 -12.35
N MET A 125 4.17 6.73 -11.59
CA MET A 125 5.26 7.53 -12.14
C MET A 125 6.50 6.68 -12.49
N GLY A 126 6.83 5.65 -11.73
CA GLY A 126 8.12 4.95 -11.85
C GLY A 126 9.31 5.88 -11.56
N TRP A 127 10.51 5.56 -12.02
CA TRP A 127 11.69 6.44 -11.86
C TRP A 127 11.82 7.48 -12.98
N ASP A 128 11.15 7.28 -14.11
CA ASP A 128 11.29 8.07 -15.33
C ASP A 128 9.96 8.57 -15.88
N THR A 129 8.92 8.67 -15.05
CA THR A 129 7.57 9.14 -15.42
C THR A 129 6.80 8.23 -16.38
N THR A 130 7.25 6.97 -16.57
CA THR A 130 6.60 5.95 -17.42
C THR A 130 6.05 4.76 -16.63
N GLY A 131 5.98 4.84 -15.29
CA GLY A 131 5.55 3.74 -14.41
C GLY A 131 4.23 3.10 -14.82
N TRP A 132 3.22 3.92 -15.10
CA TRP A 132 1.88 3.43 -15.48
C TRP A 132 1.90 2.66 -16.80
N GLN A 133 2.78 3.02 -17.75
CA GLN A 133 2.93 2.33 -19.03
C GLN A 133 3.49 0.92 -18.81
N ARG A 134 4.53 0.82 -17.98
CA ARG A 134 5.17 -0.45 -17.60
C ARG A 134 4.22 -1.37 -16.84
N PHE A 135 3.46 -0.80 -15.92
CA PHE A 135 2.48 -1.53 -15.11
C PHE A 135 1.38 -2.13 -16.00
N LEU A 136 0.85 -1.35 -16.96
CA LEU A 136 -0.21 -1.78 -17.87
C LEU A 136 0.29 -2.57 -19.09
N TYR A 137 1.48 -3.17 -19.04
CA TYR A 137 2.04 -3.94 -20.15
C TYR A 137 2.42 -5.36 -19.74
N ASP A 138 1.79 -6.34 -20.37
CA ASP A 138 2.09 -7.76 -20.19
C ASP A 138 2.66 -8.33 -21.49
N SER A 139 3.96 -8.69 -21.50
CA SER A 139 4.62 -9.25 -22.69
C SER A 139 4.06 -10.61 -23.09
N THR A 140 3.47 -11.36 -22.16
CA THR A 140 2.93 -12.70 -22.43
C THR A 140 1.69 -12.62 -23.33
N MET A 141 1.00 -11.47 -23.30
CA MET A 141 -0.11 -11.14 -24.19
C MET A 141 0.35 -10.55 -25.53
N ASN A 142 1.65 -10.29 -25.68
CA ASN A 142 2.25 -9.62 -26.84
C ASN A 142 3.35 -10.48 -27.48
N ASN A 143 3.16 -11.81 -27.53
CA ASN A 143 4.11 -12.77 -28.12
C ASN A 143 5.54 -12.67 -27.57
N GLY A 144 5.69 -12.27 -26.31
CA GLY A 144 7.00 -12.11 -25.66
C GLY A 144 7.75 -10.83 -26.06
N VAL A 145 7.13 -9.91 -26.79
CA VAL A 145 7.73 -8.61 -27.10
C VAL A 145 8.04 -7.86 -25.79
N LEU A 146 9.27 -7.36 -25.68
CA LEU A 146 9.70 -6.58 -24.53
C LEU A 146 9.13 -5.16 -24.60
N TRP A 147 8.79 -4.61 -23.44
CA TRP A 147 8.25 -3.26 -23.33
C TRP A 147 9.23 -2.22 -23.87
N GLN A 148 8.68 -1.18 -24.51
CA GLN A 148 9.39 0.03 -24.91
C GLN A 148 8.59 1.26 -24.47
N PRO A 149 9.22 2.43 -24.28
CA PRO A 149 8.52 3.67 -23.94
C PRO A 149 7.33 3.95 -24.87
N GLY A 150 6.17 4.25 -24.30
CA GLY A 150 4.92 4.44 -25.03
C GLY A 150 4.07 3.18 -25.21
N MET A 151 4.60 1.98 -24.94
CA MET A 151 3.80 0.75 -25.00
C MET A 151 2.95 0.58 -23.73
N HIS A 152 1.67 0.28 -23.91
CA HIS A 152 0.76 -0.13 -22.85
C HIS A 152 -0.45 -0.86 -23.46
N MET A 153 -1.12 -1.70 -22.68
CA MET A 153 -2.35 -2.38 -23.10
C MET A 153 -3.61 -1.57 -22.77
N GLY A 154 -3.47 -0.47 -22.00
CA GLY A 154 -4.62 0.32 -21.55
C GLY A 154 -5.63 -0.55 -20.80
N LEU A 155 -6.92 -0.49 -21.19
CA LEU A 155 -7.98 -1.29 -20.58
C LEU A 155 -7.84 -2.80 -20.86
N ASN A 156 -7.16 -3.19 -21.94
CA ASN A 156 -6.93 -4.62 -22.24
C ASN A 156 -6.00 -5.28 -21.22
N PHE A 157 -5.31 -4.50 -20.38
CA PHE A 157 -4.54 -5.06 -19.26
C PHE A 157 -5.43 -5.85 -18.29
N PHE A 158 -6.69 -5.46 -18.11
CA PHE A 158 -7.62 -6.13 -17.18
C PHE A 158 -8.07 -7.53 -17.62
N THR A 159 -7.61 -8.00 -18.78
CA THR A 159 -7.79 -9.38 -19.24
C THR A 159 -6.46 -10.09 -19.47
N SER A 160 -5.33 -9.48 -19.07
CA SER A 160 -3.99 -10.02 -19.22
C SER A 160 -3.69 -11.17 -18.24
N ASN A 161 -2.65 -11.97 -18.53
CA ASN A 161 -2.23 -13.07 -17.66
C ASN A 161 -1.74 -12.54 -16.31
N VAL A 162 -1.01 -11.42 -16.31
CA VAL A 162 -0.59 -10.73 -15.09
C VAL A 162 -1.80 -10.34 -14.26
N PHE A 163 -2.79 -9.64 -14.83
CA PHE A 163 -3.95 -9.20 -14.08
C PHE A 163 -4.78 -10.38 -13.54
N MET A 164 -5.01 -11.41 -14.35
CA MET A 164 -5.72 -12.61 -13.90
C MET A 164 -4.98 -13.33 -12.76
N THR A 165 -3.65 -13.33 -12.78
CA THR A 165 -2.84 -13.85 -11.67
C THR A 165 -3.03 -13.01 -10.40
N LEU A 166 -2.99 -11.67 -10.52
CA LEU A 166 -3.23 -10.76 -9.40
C LEU A 166 -4.64 -10.94 -8.81
N VAL A 167 -5.65 -11.14 -9.65
CA VAL A 167 -7.02 -11.46 -9.21
C VAL A 167 -7.04 -12.78 -8.45
N GLY A 168 -6.42 -13.83 -8.99
CA GLY A 168 -6.31 -15.13 -8.33
C GLY A 168 -5.64 -15.06 -6.96
N MET A 169 -4.55 -14.30 -6.84
CA MET A 169 -3.89 -14.04 -5.55
C MET A 169 -4.76 -13.19 -4.62
N GLY A 170 -5.46 -12.19 -5.18
CA GLY A 170 -6.37 -11.29 -4.49
C GLY A 170 -7.51 -12.03 -3.79
N VAL A 171 -7.97 -13.17 -4.32
CA VAL A 171 -8.97 -14.03 -3.67
C VAL A 171 -8.52 -14.50 -2.29
N PHE A 172 -7.21 -14.69 -2.06
CA PHE A 172 -6.68 -15.10 -0.76
C PHE A 172 -6.21 -13.90 0.07
N ILE A 173 -5.50 -12.96 -0.55
CA ILE A 173 -4.91 -11.81 0.13
C ILE A 173 -5.98 -10.82 0.61
N ALA A 174 -6.99 -10.53 -0.20
CA ALA A 174 -8.00 -9.53 0.15
C ALA A 174 -8.82 -9.94 1.37
N PRO A 175 -9.34 -11.18 1.51
CA PRO A 175 -9.99 -11.62 2.74
C PRO A 175 -9.04 -11.68 3.93
N ALA A 176 -7.80 -12.17 3.73
CA ALA A 176 -6.79 -12.22 4.79
C ALA A 176 -6.37 -10.85 5.31
N LEU A 177 -6.61 -9.78 4.55
CA LEU A 177 -6.38 -8.41 4.99
C LEU A 177 -7.64 -7.76 5.58
N SER A 178 -8.74 -7.78 4.82
CA SER A 178 -9.97 -7.03 5.12
C SER A 178 -10.76 -7.59 6.30
N ILE A 179 -10.80 -8.90 6.48
CA ILE A 179 -11.53 -9.54 7.58
C ILE A 179 -10.91 -9.15 8.93
N PRO A 180 -9.59 -9.34 9.17
CA PRO A 180 -8.96 -8.88 10.41
C PRO A 180 -9.11 -7.39 10.66
N ILE A 181 -8.97 -6.54 9.63
CA ILE A 181 -9.16 -5.10 9.78
C ILE A 181 -10.54 -4.79 10.36
N ALA A 182 -11.60 -5.33 9.75
CA ALA A 182 -12.95 -5.07 10.19
C ALA A 182 -13.27 -5.72 11.56
N LEU A 183 -12.73 -6.91 11.85
CA LEU A 183 -12.89 -7.56 13.16
C LEU A 183 -12.19 -6.79 14.27
N TRP A 184 -10.90 -6.47 14.10
CA TRP A 184 -10.10 -5.84 15.15
C TRP A 184 -10.58 -4.44 15.49
N ILE A 185 -11.03 -3.66 14.51
CA ILE A 185 -11.63 -2.34 14.78
C ILE A 185 -12.89 -2.51 15.63
N ARG A 186 -13.78 -3.45 15.27
CA ARG A 186 -15.04 -3.67 15.99
C ARG A 186 -14.82 -4.24 17.38
N GLU A 187 -13.95 -5.24 17.52
CA GLU A 187 -13.60 -5.84 18.82
C GLU A 187 -12.99 -4.79 19.74
N GLY A 188 -12.03 -4.02 19.23
CA GLY A 188 -11.39 -2.95 19.98
C GLY A 188 -12.38 -1.87 20.41
N ALA A 189 -13.32 -1.52 19.53
CA ALA A 189 -14.36 -0.53 19.84
C ALA A 189 -15.37 -1.04 20.88
N LYS A 190 -15.80 -2.31 20.77
CA LYS A 190 -16.74 -2.93 21.72
C LYS A 190 -16.14 -3.09 23.12
N ALA A 191 -14.83 -3.30 23.21
CA ALA A 191 -14.12 -3.42 24.48
C ALA A 191 -13.89 -2.06 25.16
N ASP A 192 -14.09 -0.94 24.46
CA ASP A 192 -13.87 0.39 25.00
C ASP A 192 -15.18 0.96 25.57
N PRO A 193 -15.32 1.12 26.90
CA PRO A 193 -16.56 1.56 27.53
C PRO A 193 -16.95 3.01 27.16
N LEU A 194 -16.02 3.79 26.59
CA LEU A 194 -16.29 5.15 26.14
C LEU A 194 -17.01 5.19 24.79
N ILE A 195 -17.05 4.07 24.05
CA ILE A 195 -17.66 4.00 22.73
C ILE A 195 -19.04 3.38 22.81
N SER A 196 -20.04 4.21 22.52
CA SER A 196 -21.41 3.74 22.37
C SER A 196 -21.57 2.84 21.14
N ALA A 197 -22.41 1.80 21.27
CA ALA A 197 -22.56 0.74 20.27
C ALA A 197 -23.09 1.23 18.91
N ASP A 198 -23.87 2.31 18.90
CA ASP A 198 -24.40 2.97 17.69
C ASP A 198 -23.30 3.63 16.84
N ARG A 199 -22.15 3.96 17.45
CA ARG A 199 -21.01 4.57 16.75
C ARG A 199 -20.07 3.54 16.11
N ILE A 200 -20.28 2.25 16.38
CA ILE A 200 -19.41 1.18 15.87
C ILE A 200 -19.84 0.83 14.44
N PRO A 201 -18.99 1.05 13.42
CA PRO A 201 -19.36 0.76 12.05
C PRO A 201 -19.63 -0.74 11.84
N SER A 202 -20.47 -1.05 10.86
CA SER A 202 -20.72 -2.43 10.48
C SER A 202 -19.47 -3.05 9.84
N PHE A 203 -19.39 -4.37 9.90
CA PHE A 203 -18.29 -5.13 9.30
C PHE A 203 -18.12 -4.81 7.80
N LEU A 204 -19.23 -4.82 7.06
CA LEU A 204 -19.25 -4.51 5.63
C LEU A 204 -18.80 -3.07 5.35
N MET A 205 -19.25 -2.10 6.16
CA MET A 205 -18.83 -0.70 6.01
C MET A 205 -17.31 -0.54 6.18
N LEU A 206 -16.71 -1.20 7.17
CA LEU A 206 -15.25 -1.14 7.37
C LEU A 206 -14.48 -1.75 6.20
N MET A 207 -14.96 -2.86 5.63
CA MET A 207 -14.34 -3.45 4.45
C MET A 207 -14.44 -2.50 3.24
N ILE A 208 -15.61 -1.90 3.01
CA ILE A 208 -15.83 -0.92 1.94
C ILE A 208 -14.91 0.30 2.13
N TYR A 209 -14.87 0.87 3.35
CA TYR A 209 -14.00 2.01 3.64
C TYR A 209 -12.53 1.66 3.44
N CYS A 210 -12.08 0.49 3.89
CA CYS A 210 -10.72 0.02 3.69
C CYS A 210 -10.37 -0.08 2.21
N ALA A 211 -11.26 -0.63 1.38
CA ALA A 211 -11.08 -0.72 -0.07
C ALA A 211 -11.05 0.68 -0.72
N ILE A 212 -12.00 1.56 -0.36
CA ILE A 212 -12.05 2.94 -0.85
C ILE A 212 -10.78 3.71 -0.46
N GLY A 213 -10.25 3.53 0.74
CA GLY A 213 -9.00 4.17 1.16
C GLY A 213 -7.80 3.65 0.39
N SER A 214 -7.62 2.34 0.42
CA SER A 214 -6.42 1.68 -0.10
C SER A 214 -6.35 1.68 -1.62
N PHE A 215 -7.47 1.68 -2.34
CA PHE A 215 -7.50 1.65 -3.82
C PHE A 215 -8.16 2.87 -4.45
N GLY A 216 -9.05 3.57 -3.76
CA GLY A 216 -9.74 4.75 -4.31
C GLY A 216 -8.98 6.04 -4.00
N ILE A 217 -9.02 6.48 -2.75
CA ILE A 217 -8.47 7.75 -2.27
C ILE A 217 -6.97 7.82 -2.53
N THR A 218 -6.22 6.79 -2.12
CA THR A 218 -4.75 6.83 -2.20
C THR A 218 -4.25 6.72 -3.64
N LEU A 219 -4.93 5.96 -4.51
CA LEU A 219 -4.65 5.93 -5.95
C LEU A 219 -4.99 7.26 -6.62
N ALA A 220 -6.15 7.86 -6.32
CA ALA A 220 -6.51 9.16 -6.86
C ALA A 220 -5.47 10.23 -6.47
N LEU A 221 -5.01 10.22 -5.22
CA LEU A 221 -3.94 11.11 -4.77
C LEU A 221 -2.60 10.83 -5.47
N ALA A 222 -2.26 9.57 -5.71
CA ALA A 222 -1.07 9.22 -6.47
C ALA A 222 -1.14 9.64 -7.95
N ILE A 223 -2.33 9.56 -8.58
CA ILE A 223 -2.55 10.08 -9.93
C ILE A 223 -2.39 11.59 -9.94
N LEU A 224 -2.97 12.32 -8.97
CA LEU A 224 -2.79 13.77 -8.85
C LEU A 224 -1.32 14.15 -8.64
N ASN A 225 -0.59 13.39 -7.82
CA ASN A 225 0.86 13.55 -7.65
C ASN A 225 1.59 13.36 -8.99
N GLY A 226 1.26 12.27 -9.70
CA GLY A 226 1.80 11.97 -11.02
C GLY A 226 1.55 13.08 -12.04
N LEU A 227 0.31 13.58 -12.13
CA LEU A 227 -0.05 14.67 -13.04
C LEU A 227 0.73 15.95 -12.72
N LEU A 228 0.93 16.28 -11.44
CA LEU A 228 1.74 17.43 -11.05
C LEU A 228 3.20 17.26 -11.48
N VAL A 229 3.80 16.09 -11.23
CA VAL A 229 5.17 15.78 -11.65
C VAL A 229 5.28 15.82 -13.18
N PHE A 230 4.34 15.24 -13.91
CA PHE A 230 4.34 15.24 -15.38
C PHE A 230 4.24 16.65 -15.94
N PHE A 231 3.38 17.49 -15.38
CA PHE A 231 3.26 18.89 -15.76
C PHE A 231 4.58 19.67 -15.56
N ILE A 232 5.24 19.49 -14.41
CA ILE A 232 6.53 20.16 -14.15
C ILE A 232 7.63 19.61 -15.07
N ARG A 233 7.64 18.30 -15.33
CA ARG A 233 8.57 17.67 -16.29
C ARG A 233 8.42 18.32 -17.66
N ASP A 234 7.18 18.44 -18.15
CA ASP A 234 6.91 18.99 -19.48
C ASP A 234 7.23 20.49 -19.54
N ALA A 235 7.01 21.23 -18.45
CA ALA A 235 7.35 22.64 -18.36
C ALA A 235 8.86 22.91 -18.29
N LEU A 236 9.63 22.04 -17.62
CA LEU A 236 11.07 22.25 -17.37
C LEU A 236 11.99 21.40 -18.25
N GLY A 237 11.45 20.43 -18.99
CA GLY A 237 12.21 19.46 -19.79
C GLY A 237 13.09 18.51 -18.96
N SER A 238 12.84 18.36 -17.66
CA SER A 238 13.71 17.59 -16.75
C SER A 238 12.92 16.75 -15.75
N VAL A 239 13.11 15.43 -15.81
CA VAL A 239 12.53 14.46 -14.87
C VAL A 239 13.05 14.69 -13.44
N GLY A 240 14.35 14.98 -13.29
CA GLY A 240 14.96 15.20 -11.97
C GLY A 240 14.36 16.42 -11.27
N LEU A 241 14.24 17.55 -11.99
CA LEU A 241 13.60 18.76 -11.44
C LEU A 241 12.11 18.55 -11.18
N ALA A 242 11.43 17.77 -12.01
CA ALA A 242 10.03 17.42 -11.82
C ALA A 242 9.80 16.70 -10.50
N TYR A 243 10.62 15.70 -10.14
CA TYR A 243 10.51 15.05 -8.85
C TYR A 243 10.94 15.96 -7.69
N LEU A 244 12.04 16.71 -7.85
CA LEU A 244 12.57 17.57 -6.80
C LEU A 244 11.59 18.68 -6.39
N ILE A 245 10.79 19.19 -7.33
CA ILE A 245 9.82 20.26 -7.08
C ILE A 245 8.42 19.68 -6.87
N GLY A 246 7.98 18.77 -7.74
CA GLY A 246 6.62 18.23 -7.75
C GLY A 246 6.28 17.42 -6.51
N LEU A 247 7.19 16.55 -6.04
CA LEU A 247 6.91 15.73 -4.85
C LEU A 247 6.78 16.59 -3.59
N PRO A 248 7.71 17.51 -3.24
CA PRO A 248 7.53 18.37 -2.07
C PRO A 248 6.28 19.23 -2.17
N LEU A 249 6.02 19.83 -3.35
CA LEU A 249 4.84 20.66 -3.57
C LEU A 249 3.54 19.85 -3.33
N PHE A 250 3.45 18.65 -3.88
CA PHE A 250 2.32 17.75 -3.65
C PHE A 250 2.12 17.47 -2.16
N TRP A 251 3.18 17.08 -1.44
CA TRP A 251 3.06 16.75 -0.02
C TRP A 251 2.70 17.95 0.85
N VAL A 252 3.21 19.15 0.54
CA VAL A 252 2.80 20.40 1.21
C VAL A 252 1.31 20.65 0.99
N LEU A 253 0.83 20.56 -0.24
CA LEU A 253 -0.59 20.78 -0.57
C LEU A 253 -1.49 19.74 0.11
N VAL A 254 -1.16 18.45 -0.02
CA VAL A 254 -1.91 17.36 0.62
C VAL A 254 -1.92 17.51 2.14
N TYR A 255 -0.81 17.92 2.75
CA TYR A 255 -0.77 18.15 4.19
C TYR A 255 -1.78 19.23 4.63
N PHE A 256 -1.71 20.42 4.04
CA PHE A 256 -2.55 21.55 4.47
C PHE A 256 -4.02 21.41 4.08
N LEU A 257 -4.30 20.78 2.94
CA LEU A 257 -5.65 20.62 2.40
C LEU A 257 -6.35 19.37 2.93
N LEU A 258 -5.62 18.27 3.16
CA LEU A 258 -6.23 16.94 3.38
C LEU A 258 -5.81 16.25 4.69
N LEU A 259 -4.52 16.23 5.05
CA LEU A 259 -4.00 15.47 6.20
C LEU A 259 -3.92 16.26 7.52
N LYS A 260 -4.04 17.58 7.52
CA LYS A 260 -4.06 18.35 8.77
C LYS A 260 -5.30 17.94 9.60
N ARG A 261 -5.19 17.86 10.93
CA ARG A 261 -6.34 17.57 11.80
C ARG A 261 -7.52 18.49 11.48
N GLY A 262 -8.72 17.91 11.36
CA GLY A 262 -9.93 18.63 10.95
C GLY A 262 -10.16 18.74 9.43
N ARG A 263 -9.24 18.22 8.60
CA ARG A 263 -9.40 18.15 7.14
C ARG A 263 -10.05 16.83 6.67
N PRO A 264 -10.40 16.68 5.38
CA PRO A 264 -11.15 15.50 4.90
C PRO A 264 -10.55 14.15 5.26
N LEU A 265 -9.22 13.96 5.19
CA LEU A 265 -8.62 12.67 5.54
C LEU A 265 -8.62 12.40 7.05
N TYR A 266 -8.72 13.44 7.89
CA TYR A 266 -9.00 13.26 9.31
C TYR A 266 -10.41 12.70 9.53
N ALA A 267 -11.42 13.28 8.86
CA ALA A 267 -12.79 12.77 8.94
C ALA A 267 -12.89 11.32 8.43
N TYR A 268 -12.21 11.01 7.32
CA TYR A 268 -12.12 9.65 6.79
C TYR A 268 -11.43 8.68 7.76
N ALA A 269 -10.27 9.03 8.31
CA ALA A 269 -9.57 8.19 9.28
C ALA A 269 -10.42 7.93 10.54
N LYS A 270 -11.23 8.92 10.96
CA LYS A 270 -12.13 8.80 12.10
C LYS A 270 -13.21 7.74 11.91
N LEU A 271 -13.55 7.36 10.68
CA LEU A 271 -14.44 6.23 10.39
C LEU A 271 -13.89 4.90 10.92
N PHE A 272 -12.58 4.80 11.11
CA PHE A 272 -11.94 3.58 11.61
C PHE A 272 -11.60 3.68 13.10
N PHE A 273 -10.92 4.74 13.53
CA PHE A 273 -10.53 4.86 14.94
C PHE A 273 -11.68 5.30 15.85
N ILE A 274 -12.77 5.83 15.30
CA ILE A 274 -14.01 6.29 15.97
C ILE A 274 -13.78 7.52 16.87
N GLU A 275 -12.90 7.39 17.86
CA GLU A 275 -12.56 8.41 18.85
C GLU A 275 -11.09 8.29 19.26
N GLU A 276 -10.36 9.41 19.38
CA GLU A 276 -8.98 9.34 19.91
C GLU A 276 -9.01 8.98 21.40
N PRO A 277 -8.09 8.13 21.89
CA PRO A 277 -7.96 7.86 23.31
C PRO A 277 -7.52 9.13 24.04
N LYS A 278 -8.17 9.43 25.17
CA LYS A 278 -7.77 10.47 26.11
C LYS A 278 -6.51 10.04 26.88
#